data_AF-A0A6J7JWV3-F1
#
_entry.id   AF-A0A6J7JWV3-F1
#
_cell.length_a   1.000
_cell.length_b   1.000
_cell.length_c   1.000
_cell.angle_alpha   90.00
_cell.angle_beta   90.00
_cell.angle_gamma   90.00
#
_symmetry.space_group_name_H-M   'P 1'
#
loop_
_entity.id
_entity.type
_entity.pdbx_description
1 polymer ?
#
loop_
_entity_poly.entity_id
_entity_poly.type
_entity_poly.pdbx_seq_one_letter_code
_entity_poly.pdbx_strand_id
1 'polypeptide(L)'
;MGHAYKSWWTGSLLNIHDSRKLVPNQSATTVQVGSAVFAAVAWIMANPHKGLLVPDDMPWREVLPYAEKYWGGFHSEAADWDPLQTRNDLYAGWNNRKYDTSDPWQFTNFLV
;
A
#
# COMPACT_ATOMS: atom_id res chain seq x y z
N MET A 1 3.45 -1.14 -11.02
CA MET A 1 2.58 -1.40 -12.20
C MET A 1 3.22 -0.71 -13.40
N GLY A 2 3.25 -1.36 -14.57
CA GLY A 2 3.80 -0.77 -15.80
C GLY A 2 5.31 -0.91 -16.02
N HIS A 3 6.04 -1.55 -15.10
CA HIS A 3 7.46 -1.91 -15.27
C HIS A 3 7.60 -3.30 -15.90
N ALA A 4 8.84 -3.73 -16.21
CA ALA A 4 9.13 -5.02 -16.85
C ALA A 4 8.60 -6.26 -16.10
N TYR A 5 8.45 -6.16 -14.78
CA TYR A 5 7.82 -7.21 -13.95
C TYR A 5 6.28 -7.12 -13.87
N LYS A 6 5.63 -6.45 -14.83
CA LYS A 6 4.17 -6.19 -14.91
C LYS A 6 3.64 -5.37 -13.72
N SER A 7 3.48 -5.99 -12.55
CA SER A 7 3.09 -5.30 -11.32
C SER A 7 3.81 -5.87 -10.10
N TRP A 8 3.97 -5.03 -9.09
CA TRP A 8 4.62 -5.37 -7.84
C TRP A 8 3.79 -4.78 -6.70
N TRP A 9 3.52 -5.59 -5.68
CA TRP A 9 2.84 -5.15 -4.48
C TRP A 9 3.79 -5.25 -3.30
N THR A 10 3.84 -4.19 -2.49
CA THR A 10 4.61 -4.18 -1.24
C THR A 10 3.78 -3.54 -0.15
N GLY A 11 3.75 -4.16 1.04
CA GLY A 11 2.95 -3.65 2.14
C GLY A 11 2.78 -4.65 3.28
N SER A 12 1.95 -4.28 4.25
CA SER A 12 1.61 -5.14 5.40
C SER A 12 0.38 -5.99 5.08
N LEU A 13 0.47 -7.29 5.38
CA LEU A 13 -0.67 -8.22 5.38
C LEU A 13 -1.15 -8.55 6.80
N LEU A 14 -1.01 -7.59 7.74
CA LEU A 14 -1.40 -7.79 9.13
C LEU A 14 -2.88 -8.21 9.22
N ASN A 15 -3.12 -9.41 9.73
CA ASN A 15 -4.47 -9.90 9.99
C ASN A 15 -4.94 -9.55 11.41
N ILE A 16 -6.24 -9.70 11.64
CA ILE A 16 -6.87 -9.38 12.93
C ILE A 16 -6.37 -10.24 14.10
N HIS A 17 -6.01 -11.49 13.87
CA HIS A 17 -5.57 -12.40 14.92
C HIS A 17 -4.18 -12.01 15.43
N ASP A 18 -3.26 -11.71 14.51
CA ASP A 18 -1.91 -11.26 14.87
C ASP A 18 -1.91 -9.85 15.45
N SER A 19 -2.75 -8.96 14.93
CA SER A 19 -3.00 -7.64 15.53
C SER A 19 -3.37 -7.76 17.02
N ARG A 20 -4.29 -8.66 17.37
CA ARG A 20 -4.74 -8.86 18.76
C ARG A 20 -3.69 -9.48 19.67
N LYS A 21 -2.70 -10.20 19.12
CA LYS A 21 -1.53 -10.69 19.88
C LYS A 21 -0.55 -9.56 20.17
N LEU A 22 -0.37 -8.64 19.22
CA LEU A 22 0.54 -7.50 19.34
C LEU A 22 -0.02 -6.42 20.25
N VAL A 23 -1.29 -6.03 20.04
CA VAL A 23 -1.98 -5.00 20.82
C VAL A 23 -3.39 -5.52 21.16
N PRO A 24 -3.62 -5.92 22.43
CA PRO A 24 -4.90 -6.48 22.85
C PRO A 24 -6.09 -5.58 22.51
N ASN A 25 -7.17 -6.19 22.04
CA ASN A 25 -8.43 -5.53 21.68
C ASN A 25 -8.35 -4.51 20.52
N GLN A 26 -7.27 -4.49 19.74
CA GLN A 26 -7.14 -3.61 18.59
C GLN A 26 -7.30 -4.33 17.25
N SER A 27 -7.89 -3.61 16.27
CA SER A 27 -8.00 -4.06 14.89
C SER A 27 -6.68 -3.92 14.15
N ALA A 28 -6.49 -4.69 13.06
CA ALA A 28 -5.30 -4.58 12.23
C ALA A 28 -5.13 -3.15 11.67
N THR A 29 -6.22 -2.53 11.22
CA THR A 29 -6.22 -1.14 10.76
C THR A 29 -5.78 -0.17 11.86
N THR A 30 -6.27 -0.35 13.09
CA THR A 30 -5.88 0.50 14.22
C THR A 30 -4.40 0.35 14.55
N VAL A 31 -3.89 -0.89 14.55
CA VAL A 31 -2.46 -1.16 14.80
C VAL A 31 -1.59 -0.54 13.71
N GLN A 32 -1.97 -0.66 12.43
CA GLN A 32 -1.25 -0.04 11.31
C GLN A 32 -1.15 1.48 11.44
N VAL A 33 -2.26 2.17 11.73
CA VAL A 33 -2.25 3.62 11.91
C VAL A 33 -1.50 4.04 13.17
N GLY A 34 -1.79 3.39 14.31
CA GLY A 34 -1.17 3.74 15.59
C GLY A 34 0.34 3.55 15.59
N SER A 35 0.83 2.48 14.97
CA SER A 35 2.28 2.21 14.84
C SER A 35 2.98 3.19 13.90
N ALA A 36 2.32 3.66 12.83
CA ALA A 36 2.87 4.71 11.96
C ALA A 36 3.02 6.05 12.70
N VAL A 37 2.02 6.44 13.51
CA VAL A 37 2.09 7.64 14.36
C VAL A 37 3.19 7.48 15.41
N PHE A 38 3.26 6.34 16.08
CA PHE A 38 4.32 6.03 17.04
C PHE A 38 5.71 6.15 16.41
N ALA A 39 5.91 5.60 15.21
CA ALA A 39 7.18 5.68 14.48
C ALA A 39 7.59 7.11 14.15
N ALA A 40 6.64 7.93 13.69
CA ALA A 40 6.90 9.34 13.43
C ALA A 40 7.31 10.10 14.70
N VAL A 41 6.58 9.92 15.80
CA VAL A 41 6.89 10.57 17.09
C VAL A 41 8.25 10.10 17.61
N ALA A 42 8.53 8.80 17.60
CA ALA A 42 9.81 8.24 18.03
C ALA A 42 10.98 8.85 17.24
N TRP A 43 10.82 9.01 15.93
CA TRP A 43 11.84 9.64 15.09
C TRP A 43 11.98 11.15 15.36
N ILE A 44 10.88 11.87 15.55
CA ILE A 44 10.88 13.31 15.86
C ILE A 44 11.60 13.59 17.18
N MET A 45 11.42 12.73 18.20
CA MET A 45 12.11 12.87 19.47
C MET A 45 13.64 12.80 19.33
N ALA A 46 14.16 12.01 18.38
CA ALA A 46 15.57 11.95 18.06
C ALA A 46 16.03 13.07 17.10
N ASN A 47 15.11 13.71 16.39
CA ASN A 47 15.38 14.68 15.32
C ASN A 47 14.54 15.98 15.46
N PRO A 48 14.60 16.70 16.60
CA PRO A 48 13.63 17.76 16.92
C PRO A 48 13.76 19.03 16.05
N HIS A 49 14.86 19.20 15.32
CA HIS A 49 15.17 20.44 14.58
C HIS A 49 15.04 20.30 13.06
N LYS A 50 14.32 19.27 12.57
CA LYS A 50 14.17 19.00 11.12
C LYS A 50 13.09 19.82 10.43
N GLY A 51 12.36 20.64 11.17
CA GLY A 51 11.26 21.45 10.62
C GLY A 51 10.02 20.61 10.29
N LEU A 52 9.17 21.14 9.41
CA LEU A 52 7.97 20.43 8.94
C LEU A 52 8.38 19.44 7.85
N LEU A 53 7.99 18.17 8.02
CA LEU A 53 8.14 17.12 7.03
C LEU A 53 6.78 16.48 6.78
N VAL A 54 6.47 16.16 5.54
CA VAL A 54 5.39 15.22 5.19
C VAL A 54 5.96 13.80 5.14
N PRO A 55 5.12 12.74 5.15
CA PRO A 55 5.60 11.35 5.15
C PRO A 55 6.63 11.03 4.05
N ASP A 56 6.46 11.60 2.85
CA ASP A 56 7.38 11.43 1.71
C ASP A 56 8.77 12.03 1.94
N ASP A 57 8.89 13.04 2.82
CA ASP A 57 10.16 13.70 3.15
C ASP A 57 10.87 13.03 4.34
N MET A 58 10.20 12.17 5.08
CA MET A 58 10.79 11.49 6.24
C MET A 58 11.77 10.39 5.80
N PRO A 59 12.90 10.19 6.50
CA PRO A 59 13.87 9.15 6.15
C PRO A 59 13.30 7.77 6.50
N TRP A 60 12.64 7.13 5.52
CA TRP A 60 11.91 5.88 5.73
C TRP A 60 12.75 4.77 6.37
N ARG A 61 14.06 4.69 6.08
CA ARG A 61 14.95 3.67 6.68
C ARG A 61 15.11 3.82 8.19
N GLU A 62 14.91 5.02 8.72
CA GLU A 62 14.98 5.31 10.15
C GLU A 62 13.60 5.19 10.81
N VAL A 63 12.54 5.58 10.11
CA VAL A 63 11.16 5.60 10.63
C VAL A 63 10.51 4.22 10.58
N LEU A 64 10.60 3.53 9.44
CA LEU A 64 9.90 2.28 9.17
C LEU A 64 10.20 1.15 10.19
N PRO A 65 11.43 0.97 10.69
CA PRO A 65 11.73 -0.08 11.69
C PRO A 65 10.99 0.09 13.02
N TYR A 66 10.51 1.29 13.35
CA TYR A 66 9.66 1.49 14.53
C TYR A 66 8.26 0.91 14.32
N ALA A 67 7.69 1.08 13.12
CA ALA A 67 6.33 0.64 12.81
C ALA A 67 6.27 -0.85 12.41
N GLU A 68 7.26 -1.34 11.67
CA GLU A 68 7.31 -2.71 11.13
C GLU A 68 7.12 -3.79 12.20
N LYS A 69 7.60 -3.54 13.42
CA LYS A 69 7.46 -4.42 14.59
C LYS A 69 6.00 -4.79 14.89
N TYR A 70 5.06 -3.96 14.44
CA TYR A 70 3.63 -4.13 14.65
C TYR A 70 2.90 -4.70 13.42
N TRP A 71 3.61 -4.99 12.32
CA TRP A 71 2.99 -5.39 11.04
C TRP A 71 3.21 -6.86 10.68
N GLY A 72 4.05 -7.58 11.43
CA GLY A 72 4.43 -8.95 11.09
C GLY A 72 5.38 -9.04 9.89
N GLY A 73 6.12 -7.95 9.60
CA GLY A 73 6.98 -7.81 8.43
C GLY A 73 6.25 -7.23 7.21
N PHE A 74 6.95 -7.26 6.08
CA PHE A 74 6.45 -6.82 4.78
C PHE A 74 6.24 -8.00 3.86
N HIS A 75 5.12 -8.00 3.16
CA HIS A 75 4.92 -8.80 1.98
C HIS A 75 5.34 -7.98 0.76
N SER A 76 6.10 -8.60 -0.14
CA SER A 76 6.69 -7.95 -1.31
C SER A 76 6.83 -8.97 -2.42
N GLU A 77 5.93 -8.92 -3.40
CA GLU A 77 5.90 -9.89 -4.49
C GLU A 77 5.45 -9.26 -5.81
N ALA A 78 5.86 -9.91 -6.90
CA ALA A 78 5.30 -9.63 -8.21
C ALA A 78 3.86 -10.17 -8.29
N ALA A 79 2.95 -9.41 -8.88
CA ALA A 79 1.60 -9.88 -9.18
C ALA A 79 1.41 -9.97 -10.70
N ASP A 80 1.00 -11.14 -11.16
CA ASP A 80 0.68 -11.39 -12.57
C ASP A 80 -0.77 -11.00 -12.88
N TRP A 81 -1.06 -9.71 -12.69
CA TRP A 81 -2.37 -9.11 -12.92
C TRP A 81 -2.24 -7.82 -13.73
N ASP A 82 -3.19 -7.56 -14.62
CA ASP A 82 -3.44 -6.26 -15.23
C ASP A 82 -4.96 -5.98 -15.33
N PRO A 83 -5.39 -4.71 -15.53
CA PRO A 83 -6.80 -4.32 -15.54
C PRO A 83 -7.66 -4.95 -16.65
N LEU A 84 -7.04 -5.54 -17.67
CA LEU A 84 -7.73 -6.11 -18.83
C LEU A 84 -7.75 -7.65 -18.81
N GLN A 85 -6.84 -8.30 -18.09
CA GLN A 85 -6.61 -9.76 -18.11
C GLN A 85 -7.86 -10.61 -17.91
N THR A 86 -8.73 -10.24 -16.96
CA THR A 86 -9.97 -10.98 -16.66
C THR A 86 -11.22 -10.21 -17.06
N ARG A 87 -11.08 -9.17 -17.87
CA ARG A 87 -12.19 -8.27 -18.18
C ARG A 87 -13.12 -8.89 -19.22
N ASN A 88 -14.41 -8.96 -18.90
CA ASN A 88 -15.45 -9.38 -19.82
C ASN A 88 -16.56 -8.32 -19.85
N ASP A 89 -16.63 -7.55 -20.93
CA ASP A 89 -17.65 -6.52 -21.10
C ASP A 89 -18.86 -7.05 -21.86
N LEU A 90 -19.90 -7.43 -21.11
CA LEU A 90 -21.15 -7.97 -21.66
C LEU A 90 -21.95 -6.93 -22.48
N TYR A 91 -21.61 -5.64 -22.36
CA TYR A 91 -22.29 -4.54 -23.06
C TYR A 91 -21.38 -3.84 -24.07
N ALA A 92 -20.31 -4.51 -24.52
CA ALA A 92 -19.41 -3.97 -25.53
C ALA A 92 -20.20 -3.51 -26.77
N GLY A 93 -20.00 -2.25 -27.18
CA GLY A 93 -20.72 -1.61 -28.29
C GLY A 93 -22.06 -0.97 -27.92
N TRP A 94 -22.58 -1.23 -26.71
CA TRP A 94 -23.78 -0.61 -26.15
C TRP A 94 -23.46 0.36 -25.02
N ASN A 95 -22.31 0.17 -24.35
CA ASN A 95 -21.71 1.15 -23.49
C ASN A 95 -20.70 2.00 -24.29
N ASN A 96 -20.61 3.31 -24.01
CA ASN A 96 -19.62 4.19 -24.65
C ASN A 96 -18.20 3.98 -24.10
N ARG A 97 -17.90 2.75 -23.66
CA ARG A 97 -16.68 2.42 -22.94
C ARG A 97 -15.60 2.04 -23.94
N LYS A 98 -14.42 2.65 -23.77
CA LYS A 98 -13.25 2.39 -24.61
C LYS A 98 -12.11 1.94 -23.72
N TYR A 99 -11.60 0.75 -24.01
CA TYR A 99 -10.41 0.21 -23.38
C TYR A 99 -9.19 0.51 -24.24
N ASP A 100 -8.08 0.84 -23.59
CA ASP A 100 -6.79 0.93 -24.26
C ASP A 100 -6.08 -0.42 -24.17
N THR A 101 -6.05 -1.16 -25.28
CA THR A 101 -5.37 -2.46 -25.36
C THR A 101 -3.88 -2.35 -25.70
N SER A 102 -3.41 -1.16 -26.08
CA SER A 102 -2.00 -0.92 -26.38
C SER A 102 -1.17 -0.73 -25.11
N ASP A 103 -1.79 -0.18 -24.07
CA ASP A 103 -1.24 -0.10 -22.73
C ASP A 103 -2.31 -0.46 -21.69
N PRO A 104 -2.23 -1.67 -21.08
CA PRO A 104 -3.23 -2.11 -20.11
C PRO A 104 -3.27 -1.23 -18.85
N TRP A 105 -2.22 -0.45 -18.56
CA TRP A 105 -2.10 0.36 -17.35
C TRP A 105 -2.73 1.75 -17.45
N GLN A 106 -3.36 2.08 -18.58
CA GLN A 106 -4.04 3.36 -18.73
C GLN A 106 -5.18 3.52 -17.73
N PHE A 107 -5.33 4.72 -17.18
CA PHE A 107 -6.34 5.03 -16.17
C PHE A 107 -7.77 4.70 -16.63
N THR A 108 -8.04 4.84 -17.93
CA THR A 108 -9.31 4.47 -18.57
C THR A 108 -9.67 2.99 -18.38
N ASN A 109 -8.67 2.12 -18.25
CA ASN A 109 -8.88 0.69 -17.99
C ASN A 109 -9.20 0.42 -16.52
N PHE A 110 -8.74 1.25 -15.59
CA PHE A 110 -9.02 1.10 -14.16
C PHE A 110 -10.36 1.68 -13.73
N LEU A 111 -10.72 2.84 -14.27
CA LEU A 111 -11.98 3.51 -13.91
C LEU A 111 -13.15 2.59 -14.22
N VAL A 112 -13.99 2.27 -13.22
CA VAL A 112 -15.15 1.37 -13.30
C VAL A 112 -16.41 2.10 -13.73
#